data_AF-A0A517YVS3-F1
#
_entry.id   AF-A0A517YVS3-F1
#
_cell.length_a   1.000
_cell.length_b   1.000
_cell.length_c   1.000
_cell.angle_alpha   90.00
_cell.angle_beta   90.00
_cell.angle_gamma   90.00
#
_symmetry.space_group_name_H-M   'P 1'
#
loop_
_entity.id
_entity.type
_entity.pdbx_description
1 polymer ?
#
loop_
_entity_poly.entity_id
_entity_poly.type
_entity_poly.pdbx_seq_one_letter_code
_entity_poly.pdbx_strand_id
1 'polypeptide(L)'
;MHDVTITLSPGCIMPKNDMPITPLMIHEPIQCASCDYNLLNLSTDSNCPECGLAINESLAEYHNTTQHAVITALFRLLMVYCFIVYIFPMIVQIFAAFLTFILPQQSTALVAIDVSFQEFIMFGGMHVTSAVFIIMLFYYAPAIVNKIFKPRGRFILGPGLTAPKLMTVGLTLIGAYITFAAIIKLIYLFYGIAYQSFGIGDDTAQLSYFFPSGGSDLMYAIPYIFQFILGLVIILGKHGLANFIHKLRNAGTRL
;
A
#
# COMPACT_ATOMS: atom_id res chain seq x y z
N MET A 1 51.89 -40.73 56.40
CA MET A 1 51.65 -40.15 55.08
C MET A 1 50.18 -40.33 54.78
N HIS A 2 49.37 -39.28 54.95
CA HIS A 2 47.94 -39.31 54.66
C HIS A 2 47.71 -38.42 53.45
N ASP A 3 47.31 -39.05 52.35
CA ASP A 3 46.88 -38.36 51.14
C ASP A 3 45.55 -37.67 51.40
N VAL A 4 45.57 -36.34 51.31
CA VAL A 4 44.39 -35.49 51.39
C VAL A 4 43.87 -35.31 49.97
N THR A 5 42.82 -36.03 49.61
CA THR A 5 42.13 -35.88 48.32
C THR A 5 41.17 -34.70 48.39
N ILE A 6 41.49 -33.61 47.71
CA ILE A 6 40.63 -32.41 47.60
C ILE A 6 39.66 -32.62 46.43
N THR A 7 38.38 -32.86 46.74
CA THR A 7 37.29 -32.87 45.76
C THR A 7 36.82 -31.44 45.49
N LEU A 8 37.14 -30.91 44.31
CA LEU A 8 36.59 -29.65 43.80
C LEU A 8 35.15 -29.86 43.32
N SER A 9 34.20 -29.13 43.92
CA SER A 9 32.77 -29.16 43.57
C SER A 9 32.51 -28.40 42.27
N PRO A 10 31.95 -29.03 41.22
CA PRO A 10 31.60 -28.35 39.97
C PRO A 10 30.24 -27.66 40.10
N GLY A 11 30.22 -26.32 40.12
CA GLY A 11 28.98 -25.58 39.89
C GLY A 11 28.82 -24.25 40.62
N CYS A 12 29.71 -23.28 40.41
CA CYS A 12 29.37 -21.88 40.69
C CYS A 12 28.47 -21.36 39.55
N ILE A 13 27.16 -21.54 39.69
CA ILE A 13 26.16 -20.81 38.92
C ILE A 13 26.31 -19.34 39.34
N MET A 14 26.83 -18.50 38.44
CA MET A 14 26.83 -17.05 38.65
C MET A 14 25.37 -16.62 38.89
N PRO A 15 25.04 -15.92 39.99
CA PRO A 15 23.72 -15.34 40.15
C PRO A 15 23.50 -14.43 38.96
N LYS A 16 22.43 -14.69 38.21
CA LYS A 16 21.95 -13.83 37.15
C LYS A 16 21.87 -12.44 37.75
N ASN A 17 22.66 -11.49 37.24
CA ASN A 17 22.62 -10.11 37.69
C ASN A 17 21.19 -9.61 37.43
N ASP A 18 20.36 -9.67 38.47
CA ASP A 18 19.04 -9.06 38.51
C ASP A 18 19.27 -7.56 38.59
N MET A 19 19.53 -6.98 37.42
CA MET A 19 19.51 -5.54 37.26
C MET A 19 18.16 -5.08 37.80
N PRO A 20 18.12 -4.20 38.82
CA PRO A 20 16.86 -3.73 39.37
C PRO A 20 16.08 -3.10 38.23
N ILE A 21 15.00 -3.77 37.82
CA ILE A 21 14.09 -3.28 36.80
C ILE A 21 13.42 -2.08 37.46
N THR A 22 13.89 -0.87 37.14
CA THR A 22 13.21 0.34 37.59
C THR A 22 11.80 0.29 37.03
N PRO A 23 10.77 0.35 37.88
CA PRO A 23 9.38 0.26 37.43
C PRO A 23 9.13 1.34 36.39
N LEU A 24 8.54 0.95 35.27
CA LEU A 24 8.19 1.88 34.19
C LEU A 24 7.14 2.85 34.75
N MET A 25 7.49 4.14 34.82
CA MET A 25 6.59 5.20 35.29
C MET A 25 5.85 5.81 34.11
N ILE A 26 4.57 6.12 34.30
CA ILE A 26 3.76 6.81 33.28
C ILE A 26 4.09 8.31 33.31
N HIS A 27 4.58 8.84 32.19
CA HIS A 27 4.94 10.26 32.04
C HIS A 27 3.88 11.11 31.30
N GLU A 28 2.84 10.48 30.79
CA GLU A 28 1.75 11.16 30.08
C GLU A 28 0.45 11.13 30.92
N PRO A 29 -0.39 12.17 30.83
CA PRO A 29 -1.66 12.22 31.55
C PRO A 29 -2.67 11.25 30.92
N ILE A 30 -2.64 9.99 31.34
CA ILE A 30 -3.55 8.94 30.89
C ILE A 30 -4.63 8.75 31.96
N GLN A 31 -5.89 8.66 31.55
CA GLN A 31 -7.02 8.42 32.46
C GLN A 31 -7.28 6.91 32.62
N CYS A 32 -7.71 6.50 33.81
CA CYS A 32 -8.15 5.14 34.07
C CYS A 32 -9.42 4.83 33.27
N ALA A 33 -9.45 3.71 32.56
CA ALA A 33 -10.57 3.34 31.70
C ALA A 33 -11.90 3.11 32.45
N SER A 34 -11.86 2.86 33.76
CA SER A 34 -13.06 2.60 34.56
C SER A 34 -13.58 3.79 35.36
N CYS A 35 -12.72 4.70 35.82
CA CYS A 35 -13.11 5.77 36.74
C CYS A 35 -12.52 7.15 36.39
N ASP A 36 -11.85 7.27 35.24
CA ASP A 36 -11.25 8.49 34.71
C ASP A 36 -10.15 9.13 35.60
N TYR A 37 -9.68 8.44 36.64
CA TYR A 37 -8.58 8.90 37.49
C TYR A 37 -7.27 9.07 36.69
N ASN A 38 -6.53 10.14 36.93
CA ASN A 38 -5.27 10.43 36.23
C ASN A 38 -4.13 9.53 36.73
N LEU A 39 -3.56 8.72 35.83
CA LEU A 39 -2.52 7.73 36.12
C LEU A 39 -1.09 8.27 36.02
N LEU A 40 -0.90 9.58 35.86
CA LEU A 40 0.42 10.22 35.79
C LEU A 40 1.27 9.89 37.03
N ASN A 41 2.55 9.55 36.81
CA ASN A 41 3.54 9.16 37.83
C ASN A 41 3.21 7.87 38.61
N LEU A 42 2.23 7.08 38.16
CA LEU A 42 2.02 5.73 38.68
C LEU A 42 2.86 4.72 37.88
N SER A 43 3.21 3.61 38.55
CA SER A 43 3.90 2.49 37.91
C SER A 43 2.93 1.70 37.03
N THR A 44 3.37 1.24 35.85
CA THR A 44 2.53 0.41 34.96
C THR A 44 2.06 -0.90 35.57
N ASP A 45 2.75 -1.40 36.60
CA ASP A 45 2.44 -2.64 37.30
C ASP A 45 1.52 -2.43 38.51
N SER A 46 1.15 -1.17 38.82
CA SER A 46 0.28 -0.83 39.93
C SER A 46 -1.21 -0.84 39.54
N ASN A 47 -2.08 -0.80 40.55
CA ASN A 47 -3.52 -0.68 40.38
C ASN A 47 -3.96 0.77 40.54
N CYS A 48 -5.05 1.14 39.88
CA CYS A 48 -5.70 2.43 40.07
C CYS A 48 -6.11 2.61 41.55
N PRO A 49 -5.77 3.73 42.20
CA PRO A 49 -6.06 3.94 43.61
C PRO A 49 -7.57 4.10 43.91
N GLU A 50 -8.37 4.52 42.93
CA GLU A 50 -9.80 4.76 43.09
C GLU A 50 -10.64 3.48 42.89
N CYS A 51 -10.39 2.75 41.81
CA CYS A 51 -11.23 1.61 41.40
C CYS A 51 -10.55 0.24 41.50
N GLY A 52 -9.24 0.20 41.75
CA GLY A 52 -8.47 -1.05 41.82
C GLY A 52 -8.17 -1.71 40.47
N LEU A 53 -8.63 -1.15 39.35
CA LEU A 53 -8.33 -1.66 38.01
C LEU A 53 -6.83 -1.63 37.74
N ALA A 54 -6.29 -2.69 37.14
CA ALA A 54 -4.88 -2.73 36.80
C ALA A 54 -4.53 -1.67 35.72
N ILE A 55 -3.44 -0.95 35.92
CA ILE A 55 -3.06 0.16 35.03
C ILE A 55 -2.73 -0.31 33.62
N ASN A 56 -2.17 -1.52 33.47
CA ASN A 56 -1.90 -2.15 32.19
C ASN A 56 -3.17 -2.32 31.31
N GLU A 57 -4.34 -2.56 31.91
CA GLU A 57 -5.61 -2.66 31.20
C GLU A 57 -6.05 -1.28 30.68
N SER A 58 -5.92 -0.24 31.51
CA SER A 58 -6.21 1.14 31.10
C SER A 58 -5.28 1.62 29.98
N LEU A 59 -3.99 1.28 30.04
CA LEU A 59 -3.02 1.59 28.99
C LEU A 59 -3.35 0.90 27.67
N ALA A 60 -3.78 -0.36 27.71
CA ALA A 60 -4.18 -1.09 26.51
C ALA A 60 -5.40 -0.44 25.83
N GLU A 61 -6.36 0.05 26.61
CA GLU A 61 -7.53 0.76 26.08
C GLU A 61 -7.19 2.14 25.53
N TYR A 62 -6.30 2.89 26.21
CA TYR A 62 -5.78 4.16 25.73
C TYR A 62 -5.06 4.03 24.37
N HIS A 63 -4.24 2.99 24.21
CA HIS A 63 -3.59 2.72 22.92
C HIS A 63 -4.59 2.37 21.82
N ASN A 64 -5.66 1.61 22.14
CA ASN A 64 -6.68 1.28 21.16
C ASN A 64 -7.50 2.51 20.72
N THR A 65 -7.86 3.39 21.64
CA THR A 65 -8.67 4.59 21.36
C THR A 65 -7.90 5.62 20.53
N THR A 66 -6.64 5.91 20.91
CA THR A 66 -5.77 6.82 20.15
C THR A 66 -5.50 6.29 18.73
N GLN A 67 -5.23 4.99 18.59
CA GLN A 67 -5.04 4.38 17.27
C GLN A 67 -6.30 4.47 16.41
N HIS A 68 -7.49 4.31 16.99
CA HIS A 68 -8.76 4.46 16.27
C HIS A 68 -9.02 5.89 15.79
N ALA A 69 -8.69 6.91 16.59
CA ALA A 69 -8.84 8.30 16.20
C ALA A 69 -7.94 8.65 15.00
N VAL A 70 -6.67 8.26 15.04
CA VAL A 70 -5.70 8.50 13.96
C VAL A 70 -6.13 7.79 12.66
N ILE A 71 -6.55 6.52 12.76
CA ILE A 71 -7.05 5.76 11.60
C ILE A 71 -8.28 6.45 10.99
N THR A 72 -9.22 6.87 11.82
CA THR A 72 -10.45 7.53 11.36
C THR A 72 -10.13 8.86 10.67
N ALA A 73 -9.21 9.64 11.22
CA ALA A 73 -8.76 10.89 10.61
C ALA A 73 -8.09 10.65 9.24
N LEU A 74 -7.20 9.66 9.15
CA LEU A 74 -6.53 9.31 7.89
C LEU A 74 -7.49 8.77 6.85
N PHE A 75 -8.48 7.96 7.25
CA PHE A 75 -9.53 7.50 6.35
C PHE A 75 -10.39 8.65 5.82
N ARG A 76 -10.77 9.61 6.68
CA ARG A 76 -11.50 10.81 6.24
C ARG A 76 -10.70 11.62 5.23
N LEU A 77 -9.41 11.83 5.50
CA LEU A 77 -8.52 12.57 4.60
C LEU A 77 -8.36 11.84 3.26
N LEU A 78 -8.21 10.52 3.28
CA LEU A 78 -8.18 9.69 2.08
C LEU A 78 -9.48 9.80 1.27
N MET A 79 -10.64 9.75 1.91
CA MET A 79 -11.94 9.87 1.22
C MET A 79 -12.09 11.24 0.55
N VAL A 80 -11.68 12.32 1.22
CA VAL A 80 -11.67 13.67 0.65
C VAL A 80 -10.72 13.75 -0.55
N TYR A 81 -9.51 13.17 -0.41
CA TYR A 81 -8.55 13.10 -1.51
C TYR A 81 -9.13 12.34 -2.72
N CYS A 82 -9.73 11.17 -2.50
CA CYS A 82 -10.38 10.40 -3.56
C CYS A 82 -11.52 11.17 -4.22
N PHE A 83 -12.32 11.92 -3.44
CA PHE A 83 -13.38 12.75 -4.00
C PHE A 83 -12.82 13.85 -4.91
N ILE A 84 -11.81 14.59 -4.44
CA ILE A 84 -11.20 15.72 -5.18
C ILE A 84 -10.47 15.25 -6.43
N VAL A 85 -9.80 14.09 -6.38
CA VAL A 85 -8.95 13.61 -7.47
C VAL A 85 -9.70 12.76 -8.50
N TYR A 86 -10.78 12.06 -8.13
CA TYR A 86 -11.51 11.19 -9.06
C TYR A 86 -12.93 11.66 -9.33
N ILE A 87 -13.71 11.88 -8.28
CA ILE A 87 -15.14 12.18 -8.44
C ILE A 87 -15.33 13.57 -9.04
N PHE A 88 -14.62 14.58 -8.52
CA PHE A 88 -14.75 15.94 -9.02
C PHE A 88 -14.33 16.09 -10.50
N PRO A 89 -13.16 15.59 -10.95
CA PRO A 89 -12.79 15.68 -12.36
C PRO A 89 -13.72 14.89 -13.28
N MET A 90 -14.24 13.74 -12.84
CA MET A 90 -15.25 12.98 -13.58
C MET A 90 -16.55 13.78 -13.75
N ILE A 91 -17.00 14.50 -12.70
CA ILE A 91 -18.18 15.39 -12.79
C ILE A 91 -17.93 16.52 -13.79
N VAL A 92 -16.75 17.16 -13.74
CA VAL A 92 -16.36 18.22 -14.67
C VAL A 92 -16.36 17.70 -16.11
N GLN A 93 -15.86 16.48 -16.34
CA GLN A 93 -15.81 15.88 -17.66
C GLN A 93 -17.20 15.54 -18.20
N ILE A 94 -18.08 14.96 -17.37
CA ILE A 94 -19.48 14.71 -17.75
C ILE A 94 -20.18 16.02 -18.11
N PHE A 95 -19.94 17.08 -17.33
CA PHE A 95 -20.51 18.39 -17.60
C PHE A 95 -19.97 19.00 -18.90
N ALA A 96 -18.67 18.88 -19.17
CA ALA A 96 -18.06 19.33 -20.42
C ALA A 96 -18.65 18.59 -21.64
N ALA A 97 -18.78 17.26 -21.56
CA ALA A 97 -19.39 16.43 -22.60
C ALA A 97 -20.87 16.78 -22.84
N PHE A 98 -21.59 17.14 -21.77
CA PHE A 98 -22.96 17.61 -21.89
C PHE A 98 -23.05 18.98 -22.58
N LEU A 99 -22.14 19.91 -22.27
CA LEU A 99 -22.08 21.22 -22.91
C LEU A 99 -21.71 21.12 -24.39
N THR A 100 -20.78 20.25 -24.77
CA THR A 100 -20.42 20.04 -26.19
C THR A 100 -21.59 19.46 -26.97
N PHE A 101 -22.39 18.59 -26.36
CA PHE A 101 -23.62 18.06 -26.97
C PHE A 101 -24.67 19.14 -27.22
N ILE A 102 -24.88 20.07 -26.27
CA ILE A 102 -25.89 21.13 -26.38
C ILE A 102 -25.45 22.27 -27.30
N LEU A 103 -24.15 22.56 -27.35
CA LEU A 103 -23.58 23.68 -28.10
C LEU A 103 -22.75 23.13 -29.28
N PRO A 104 -23.38 22.65 -30.36
CA PRO A 104 -22.69 22.00 -31.49
C PRO A 104 -21.79 22.95 -32.29
N GLN A 105 -21.73 24.23 -31.92
CA GLN A 105 -21.00 25.29 -32.62
C GLN A 105 -19.87 25.90 -31.76
N GLN A 106 -19.16 25.07 -30.99
CA GLN A 106 -18.05 25.53 -30.14
C GLN A 106 -16.67 25.14 -30.68
N SER A 107 -15.78 26.11 -30.48
CA SER A 107 -14.39 26.20 -30.94
C SER A 107 -13.50 25.02 -30.53
N THR A 108 -12.47 24.75 -31.35
CA THR A 108 -11.37 23.79 -31.12
C THR A 108 -10.74 23.86 -29.72
N ALA A 109 -10.89 24.99 -29.02
CA ALA A 109 -10.45 25.17 -27.64
C ALA A 109 -11.16 24.24 -26.63
N LEU A 110 -12.47 23.94 -26.79
CA LEU A 110 -13.18 23.06 -25.86
C LEU A 110 -12.69 21.60 -25.99
N VAL A 111 -12.40 21.16 -27.22
CA VAL A 111 -11.86 19.82 -27.50
C VAL A 111 -10.46 19.66 -26.89
N ALA A 112 -9.61 20.68 -27.01
CA ALA A 112 -8.27 20.66 -26.43
C ALA A 112 -8.27 20.58 -24.90
N ILE A 113 -9.24 21.24 -24.25
CA ILE A 113 -9.42 21.19 -22.79
C ILE A 113 -9.83 19.77 -22.35
N ASP A 114 -10.77 19.13 -23.06
CA ASP A 114 -11.25 17.79 -22.72
C ASP A 114 -10.13 16.74 -22.81
N VAL A 115 -9.34 16.75 -23.90
CA VAL A 115 -8.21 15.82 -24.10
C VAL A 115 -7.14 16.01 -23.03
N SER A 116 -6.74 17.25 -22.74
CA SER A 116 -5.71 17.55 -21.73
C SER A 116 -6.16 17.13 -20.33
N PHE A 117 -7.44 17.30 -20.02
CA PHE A 117 -8.01 16.91 -18.74
C PHE A 117 -8.08 15.38 -18.60
N GLN A 118 -8.41 14.69 -19.68
CA GLN A 118 -8.47 13.23 -19.73
C GLN A 118 -7.08 12.60 -19.52
N GLU A 119 -6.02 13.18 -20.10
CA GLU A 119 -4.65 12.75 -19.82
C GLU A 119 -4.25 12.99 -18.35
N PHE A 120 -4.62 14.15 -17.79
CA PHE A 120 -4.32 14.45 -16.40
C PHE A 120 -5.00 13.47 -15.43
N ILE A 121 -6.27 13.14 -15.66
CA ILE A 121 -7.02 12.17 -14.84
C ILE A 121 -6.44 10.76 -15.01
N MET A 122 -6.18 10.31 -16.24
CA MET A 122 -5.70 8.95 -16.48
C MET A 122 -4.27 8.74 -16.00
N PHE A 123 -3.36 9.69 -16.21
CA PHE A 123 -1.96 9.53 -15.83
C PHE A 123 -1.71 10.00 -14.40
N GLY A 124 -2.18 11.18 -14.01
CA GLY A 124 -1.97 11.71 -12.67
C GLY A 124 -2.77 10.96 -11.62
N GLY A 125 -4.05 10.71 -11.90
CA GLY A 125 -4.97 10.03 -11.00
C GLY A 125 -4.52 8.60 -10.69
N MET A 126 -4.39 7.72 -11.68
CA MET A 126 -4.11 6.30 -11.41
C MET A 126 -2.81 6.06 -10.63
N HIS A 127 -1.75 6.80 -10.95
CA HIS A 127 -0.44 6.60 -10.31
C HIS A 127 -0.46 7.01 -8.84
N VAL A 128 -1.06 8.15 -8.49
CA VAL A 128 -1.08 8.59 -7.10
C VAL A 128 -2.03 7.74 -6.25
N THR A 129 -3.19 7.31 -6.76
CA THR A 129 -4.04 6.35 -6.02
C THR A 129 -3.31 5.06 -5.74
N SER A 130 -2.58 4.55 -6.72
CA SER A 130 -1.92 3.27 -6.55
C SER A 130 -0.82 3.35 -5.51
N ALA A 131 -0.05 4.43 -5.49
CA ALA A 131 0.95 4.67 -4.46
C ALA A 131 0.31 4.79 -3.07
N VAL A 132 -0.76 5.58 -2.93
CA VAL A 132 -1.46 5.76 -1.65
C VAL A 132 -2.12 4.46 -1.18
N PHE A 133 -2.76 3.72 -2.08
CA PHE A 133 -3.38 2.42 -1.79
C PHE A 133 -2.34 1.38 -1.37
N ILE A 134 -1.18 1.35 -2.04
CA ILE A 134 -0.05 0.50 -1.66
C ILE A 134 0.46 0.90 -0.27
N ILE A 135 0.71 2.19 -0.01
CA ILE A 135 1.17 2.66 1.30
C ILE A 135 0.15 2.28 2.40
N MET A 136 -1.14 2.48 2.15
CA MET A 136 -2.21 2.07 3.06
C MET A 136 -2.21 0.56 3.29
N LEU A 137 -2.08 -0.26 2.24
CA LEU A 137 -1.99 -1.71 2.37
C LEU A 137 -0.80 -2.12 3.25
N PHE A 138 0.39 -1.57 3.01
CA PHE A 138 1.59 -1.92 3.78
C PHE A 138 1.50 -1.46 5.23
N TYR A 139 0.96 -0.28 5.48
CA TYR A 139 0.88 0.29 6.82
C TYR A 139 -0.24 -0.34 7.65
N TYR A 140 -1.40 -0.64 7.03
CA TYR A 140 -2.60 -1.10 7.74
C TYR A 140 -2.87 -2.59 7.65
N ALA A 141 -2.33 -3.32 6.67
CA ALA A 141 -2.52 -4.78 6.61
C ALA A 141 -2.12 -5.48 7.92
N PRO A 142 -0.99 -5.14 8.60
CA PRO A 142 -0.65 -5.78 9.87
C PRO A 142 -1.69 -5.55 10.97
N ALA A 143 -2.25 -4.34 11.06
CA ALA A 143 -3.27 -3.98 12.04
C ALA A 143 -4.62 -4.65 11.76
N ILE A 144 -5.03 -4.70 10.49
CA ILE A 144 -6.26 -5.37 10.05
C ILE A 144 -6.16 -6.88 10.29
N VAL A 145 -5.03 -7.49 9.94
CA VAL A 145 -4.74 -8.91 10.22
C VAL A 145 -4.82 -9.16 11.72
N ASN A 146 -4.13 -8.37 12.55
CA ASN A 146 -4.22 -8.53 14.00
C ASN A 146 -5.66 -8.39 14.54
N LYS A 147 -6.46 -7.48 14.01
CA LYS A 147 -7.84 -7.26 14.47
C LYS A 147 -8.81 -8.36 14.02
N ILE A 148 -8.66 -8.88 12.81
CA ILE A 148 -9.49 -9.97 12.28
C ILE A 148 -9.17 -11.30 12.99
N PHE A 149 -7.90 -11.55 13.31
CA PHE A 149 -7.46 -12.84 13.87
C PHE A 149 -7.39 -12.88 15.41
N LYS A 150 -7.46 -11.74 16.13
CA LYS A 150 -7.47 -11.71 17.61
C LYS A 150 -8.72 -12.20 18.34
N PRO A 151 -9.98 -12.02 17.87
CA PRO A 151 -11.14 -12.20 18.75
C PRO A 151 -11.52 -13.66 19.02
N ARG A 152 -10.83 -14.64 18.42
CA ARG A 152 -10.98 -16.05 18.80
C ARG A 152 -9.68 -16.50 19.44
N GLY A 153 -9.73 -16.71 20.75
CA GLY A 153 -8.59 -16.92 21.65
C GLY A 153 -7.43 -17.72 21.06
N ARG A 154 -6.21 -17.25 21.33
CA ARG A 154 -4.93 -17.90 20.97
C ARG A 154 -4.93 -18.53 19.58
N PHE A 155 -5.19 -17.75 18.54
CA PHE A 155 -4.49 -18.01 17.29
C PHE A 155 -3.01 -17.66 17.51
N ILE A 156 -2.26 -18.66 17.95
CA ILE A 156 -0.87 -18.82 17.52
C ILE A 156 -1.01 -18.76 16.00
N LEU A 157 -0.58 -17.66 15.35
CA LEU A 157 -0.36 -17.68 13.92
C LEU A 157 0.41 -18.97 13.68
N GLY A 158 -0.23 -19.95 13.04
CA GLY A 158 0.40 -21.25 12.85
C GLY A 158 1.81 -20.98 12.32
N PRO A 159 2.85 -21.71 12.76
CA PRO A 159 4.27 -21.35 12.60
C PRO A 159 4.74 -21.08 11.15
N GLY A 160 3.84 -21.15 10.17
CA GLY A 160 4.05 -20.81 8.78
C GLY A 160 3.74 -19.38 8.33
N LEU A 161 3.04 -18.49 9.05
CA LEU A 161 2.77 -17.12 8.55
C LEU A 161 3.70 -16.08 9.19
N THR A 162 4.96 -16.11 8.76
CA THR A 162 5.98 -15.16 9.19
C THR A 162 5.81 -13.81 8.46
N ALA A 163 6.17 -12.69 9.10
CA ALA A 163 6.21 -11.35 8.47
C ALA A 163 6.73 -11.31 7.02
N PRO A 164 7.79 -12.05 6.63
CA PRO A 164 8.23 -12.12 5.24
C PRO A 164 7.19 -12.69 4.25
N LYS A 165 6.28 -13.58 4.66
CA LYS A 165 5.21 -14.05 3.77
C LYS A 165 4.15 -12.98 3.50
N LEU A 166 3.80 -12.18 4.51
CA LEU A 166 2.88 -11.05 4.33
C LEU A 166 3.48 -10.00 3.39
N MET A 167 4.77 -9.72 3.56
CA MET A 167 5.52 -8.84 2.67
C MET A 167 5.58 -9.39 1.23
N THR A 168 5.73 -10.71 1.07
CA THR A 168 5.70 -11.36 -0.25
C THR A 168 4.36 -11.15 -0.93
N VAL A 169 3.24 -11.37 -0.23
CA VAL A 169 1.89 -11.16 -0.77
C VAL A 169 1.67 -9.69 -1.17
N GLY A 170 2.10 -8.74 -0.34
CA GLY A 170 2.04 -7.32 -0.66
C GLY A 170 2.82 -6.96 -1.93
N LEU A 171 4.05 -7.48 -2.06
CA LEU A 171 4.87 -7.32 -3.27
C LEU A 171 4.21 -7.94 -4.50
N THR A 172 3.63 -9.13 -4.39
CA THR A 172 2.94 -9.78 -5.52
C THR A 172 1.74 -8.96 -5.99
N LEU A 173 0.96 -8.39 -5.07
CA LEU A 173 -0.16 -7.51 -5.39
C LEU A 173 0.28 -6.21 -6.05
N ILE A 174 1.36 -5.57 -5.58
CA ILE A 174 1.96 -4.41 -6.24
C ILE A 174 2.37 -4.76 -7.67
N GLY A 175 3.10 -5.88 -7.84
CA GLY A 175 3.56 -6.32 -9.15
C GLY A 175 2.40 -6.57 -10.11
N ALA A 176 1.34 -7.26 -9.65
CA ALA A 176 0.13 -7.51 -10.43
C ALA A 176 -0.55 -6.22 -10.88
N TYR A 177 -0.63 -5.22 -9.99
CA TYR A 177 -1.18 -3.91 -10.32
C TYR A 177 -0.34 -3.18 -11.39
N ILE A 178 0.98 -3.12 -11.21
CA ILE A 178 1.88 -2.47 -12.18
C ILE A 178 1.75 -3.13 -13.56
N THR A 179 1.73 -4.47 -13.60
CA THR A 179 1.55 -5.23 -14.84
C THR A 179 0.19 -4.94 -15.49
N PHE A 180 -0.89 -4.92 -14.72
CA PHE A 180 -2.23 -4.60 -15.24
C PHE A 180 -2.31 -3.18 -15.81
N ALA A 181 -1.78 -2.18 -15.11
CA ALA A 181 -1.74 -0.81 -15.58
C ALA A 181 -0.92 -0.66 -16.87
N ALA A 182 0.19 -1.39 -17.00
CA ALA A 182 0.98 -1.40 -18.22
C ALA A 182 0.24 -2.04 -19.40
N ILE A 183 -0.50 -3.14 -19.17
CA ILE A 183 -1.32 -3.79 -20.20
C ILE A 183 -2.41 -2.83 -20.70
N ILE A 184 -3.14 -2.17 -19.81
CA ILE A 184 -4.18 -1.19 -20.17
C ILE A 184 -3.59 -0.13 -21.12
N LYS A 185 -2.42 0.43 -20.77
CA LYS A 185 -1.76 1.46 -21.60
C LYS A 185 -1.29 0.93 -22.95
N LEU A 186 -0.80 -0.31 -23.01
CA LEU A 186 -0.47 -0.98 -24.26
C LEU A 186 -1.71 -1.17 -25.13
N ILE A 187 -2.86 -1.55 -24.56
CA ILE A 187 -4.12 -1.69 -25.30
C ILE A 187 -4.54 -0.34 -25.89
N TYR A 188 -4.51 0.75 -25.11
CA TYR A 188 -4.83 2.09 -25.61
C TYR A 188 -3.86 2.54 -26.71
N LEU A 189 -2.56 2.25 -26.57
CA LEU A 189 -1.57 2.55 -27.60
C LEU A 189 -1.90 1.80 -28.90
N PHE A 190 -2.16 0.50 -28.84
CA PHE A 190 -2.54 -0.29 -30.02
C PHE A 190 -3.86 0.16 -30.63
N TYR A 191 -4.83 0.54 -29.81
CA TYR A 191 -6.09 1.10 -30.28
C TYR A 191 -5.88 2.40 -31.07
N GLY A 192 -5.01 3.30 -30.57
CA GLY A 192 -4.63 4.53 -31.28
C GLY A 192 -3.95 4.25 -32.63
N ILE A 193 -2.98 3.33 -32.65
CA ILE A 193 -2.27 2.93 -33.88
C ILE A 193 -3.24 2.31 -34.89
N ALA A 194 -4.13 1.42 -34.43
CA ALA A 194 -5.13 0.78 -35.29
C ALA A 194 -6.09 1.82 -35.88
N TYR A 195 -6.61 2.72 -35.05
CA TYR A 195 -7.51 3.80 -35.48
C TYR A 195 -6.87 4.67 -36.57
N GLN A 196 -5.59 5.03 -36.41
CA GLN A 196 -4.82 5.79 -37.40
C GLN A 196 -4.57 4.99 -38.69
N SER A 197 -4.28 3.69 -38.57
CA SER A 197 -3.96 2.82 -39.71
C SER A 197 -5.17 2.50 -40.59
N PHE A 198 -6.37 2.45 -40.01
CA PHE A 198 -7.61 2.13 -40.74
C PHE A 198 -8.28 3.34 -41.40
N GLY A 199 -7.75 4.56 -41.23
CA GLY A 199 -8.27 5.76 -41.90
C GLY A 199 -9.73 6.07 -41.57
N ILE A 200 -10.21 5.68 -40.39
CA ILE A 200 -11.63 5.80 -39.98
C ILE A 200 -12.03 7.25 -39.63
N GLY A 201 -11.15 8.24 -39.79
CA GLY A 201 -11.50 9.65 -39.66
C GLY A 201 -10.66 10.55 -40.56
N ASP A 202 -11.32 11.29 -41.46
CA ASP A 202 -10.72 12.38 -42.24
C ASP A 202 -10.30 13.57 -41.35
N ASP A 203 -10.73 13.59 -40.08
CA ASP A 203 -10.35 14.57 -39.07
C ASP A 203 -8.99 14.24 -38.41
N THR A 204 -7.95 14.18 -39.25
CA THR A 204 -6.54 13.97 -38.84
C THR A 204 -6.01 14.98 -37.81
N ALA A 205 -6.70 16.11 -37.62
CA ALA A 205 -6.34 17.16 -36.66
C ALA A 205 -6.56 16.77 -35.19
N GLN A 206 -7.38 15.76 -34.88
CA GLN A 206 -7.60 15.33 -33.48
C GLN A 206 -6.58 14.30 -32.98
N LEU A 207 -6.00 13.48 -33.87
CA LEU A 207 -5.01 12.46 -33.48
C LEU A 207 -3.59 13.02 -33.27
N SER A 208 -3.25 14.17 -33.87
CA SER A 208 -1.94 14.81 -33.66
C SER A 208 -1.70 15.30 -32.23
N TYR A 209 -2.77 15.42 -31.42
CA TYR A 209 -2.66 15.69 -29.99
C TYR A 209 -2.26 14.47 -29.16
N PHE A 210 -2.63 13.25 -29.59
CA PHE A 210 -2.26 12.01 -28.90
C PHE A 210 -0.86 11.52 -29.26
N PHE A 211 -0.39 11.85 -30.46
CA PHE A 211 0.93 11.45 -30.96
C PHE A 211 1.64 12.69 -31.53
N PRO A 212 2.54 13.34 -30.75
CA PRO A 212 3.33 14.46 -31.24
C PRO A 212 4.08 14.02 -32.49
N SER A 213 3.69 14.59 -33.63
CA SER A 213 4.19 14.24 -34.94
C SER A 213 5.72 14.37 -34.99
N GLY A 214 6.44 13.25 -35.00
CA GLY A 214 7.88 13.22 -35.21
C GLY A 214 8.68 12.23 -34.35
N GLY A 215 8.08 11.65 -33.30
CA GLY A 215 8.69 10.53 -32.57
C GLY A 215 8.24 9.20 -33.15
N SER A 216 9.15 8.23 -33.33
CA SER A 216 8.74 6.87 -33.68
C SER A 216 7.82 6.33 -32.59
N ASP A 217 6.64 5.83 -32.95
CA ASP A 217 5.62 5.32 -32.02
C ASP A 217 6.16 4.31 -30.99
N LEU A 218 7.27 3.66 -31.35
CA LEU A 218 8.03 2.76 -30.51
C LEU A 218 8.58 3.44 -29.23
N MET A 219 9.03 4.70 -29.29
CA MET A 219 9.60 5.40 -28.13
C MET A 219 8.56 5.64 -27.03
N TYR A 220 7.29 5.82 -27.39
CA TYR A 220 6.21 5.96 -26.42
C TYR A 220 5.84 4.62 -25.77
N ALA A 221 6.08 3.49 -26.44
CA ALA A 221 5.86 2.16 -25.88
C ALA A 221 6.91 1.76 -24.82
N ILE A 222 8.15 2.27 -24.94
CA ILE A 222 9.30 1.90 -24.09
C ILE A 222 9.00 1.99 -22.58
N PRO A 223 8.50 3.12 -22.03
CA PRO A 223 8.21 3.21 -20.60
C PRO A 223 7.12 2.22 -20.14
N TYR A 224 6.16 1.88 -20.98
CA TYR A 224 5.11 0.91 -20.66
C TYR A 224 5.61 -0.53 -20.70
N ILE A 225 6.44 -0.86 -21.69
CA ILE A 225 7.15 -2.14 -21.75
C ILE A 225 8.04 -2.30 -20.52
N PHE A 226 8.74 -1.25 -20.11
CA PHE A 226 9.56 -1.27 -18.91
C PHE A 226 8.74 -1.48 -17.63
N GLN A 227 7.60 -0.78 -17.48
CA GLN A 227 6.66 -0.98 -16.37
C GLN A 227 6.10 -2.41 -16.34
N PHE A 228 5.74 -2.96 -17.50
CA PHE A 228 5.26 -4.34 -17.62
C PHE A 228 6.32 -5.36 -17.18
N ILE A 229 7.56 -5.20 -17.66
CA ILE A 229 8.69 -6.05 -17.28
C ILE A 229 8.98 -5.93 -15.79
N LEU A 230 8.99 -4.72 -15.23
CA LEU A 230 9.20 -4.50 -13.80
C LEU A 230 8.11 -5.18 -12.96
N GLY A 231 6.84 -5.07 -13.35
CA GLY A 231 5.74 -5.77 -12.69
C GLY A 231 5.90 -7.30 -12.75
N LEU A 232 6.29 -7.86 -13.90
CA LEU A 232 6.58 -9.29 -14.03
C LEU A 232 7.74 -9.75 -13.14
N VAL A 233 8.81 -8.95 -13.05
CA VAL A 233 9.96 -9.23 -12.17
C VAL A 233 9.52 -9.28 -10.71
N ILE A 234 8.64 -8.36 -10.29
CA ILE A 234 8.10 -8.30 -8.93
C ILE A 234 7.18 -9.50 -8.64
N ILE A 235 6.28 -9.86 -9.57
CA ILE A 235 5.33 -10.98 -9.41
C ILE A 235 6.06 -12.33 -9.35
N LEU A 236 6.98 -12.55 -10.29
CA LEU A 236 7.65 -13.84 -10.44
C LEU A 236 8.78 -14.03 -9.43
N GLY A 237 9.27 -12.93 -8.84
CA GLY A 237 10.45 -12.94 -7.98
C GLY A 237 11.69 -13.48 -8.70
N LYS A 238 12.79 -13.63 -7.96
CA LYS A 238 14.09 -14.02 -8.53
C LYS A 238 14.06 -15.42 -9.19
N HIS A 239 13.29 -16.36 -8.63
CA HIS A 239 13.22 -17.75 -9.10
C HIS A 239 12.15 -17.99 -10.18
N GLY A 240 11.02 -17.29 -10.15
CA GLY A 240 9.98 -17.45 -11.16
C GLY A 240 10.36 -16.83 -12.51
N LEU A 241 11.12 -15.72 -12.50
CA LEU A 241 11.53 -15.04 -13.73
C LEU A 241 12.49 -15.89 -14.55
N ALA A 242 13.47 -16.54 -13.89
CA ALA A 242 14.40 -17.45 -14.56
C ALA A 242 13.67 -18.63 -15.21
N ASN A 243 12.67 -19.19 -14.53
CA ASN A 243 11.88 -20.31 -15.03
C ASN A 243 10.95 -19.90 -16.19
N PHE A 244 10.41 -18.68 -16.13
CA PHE A 244 9.59 -18.11 -17.21
C PHE A 244 10.41 -17.81 -18.47
N ILE A 245 11.59 -17.18 -18.33
CA ILE A 245 12.51 -16.93 -19.44
C ILE A 245 12.95 -18.25 -20.09
N HIS A 246 13.23 -19.28 -19.29
CA HIS A 246 13.57 -20.61 -19.80
C HIS A 246 12.41 -21.24 -20.60
N LYS A 247 11.16 -21.11 -20.13
CA LYS A 247 9.97 -21.56 -20.87
C LYS A 247 9.77 -20.79 -22.19
N LEU A 248 9.94 -19.47 -22.19
CA LEU A 248 9.85 -18.66 -23.42
C LEU A 248 10.91 -19.05 -24.45
N ARG A 249 12.16 -19.24 -24.00
CA ARG A 249 13.26 -19.67 -24.86
C ARG A 249 12.96 -21.02 -25.52
N ASN A 250 12.39 -21.97 -24.78
CA ASN A 250 12.02 -23.29 -25.29
C ASN A 250 10.76 -23.30 -26.17
N ALA A 251 9.89 -22.30 -26.03
CA ALA A 251 8.73 -22.13 -26.91
C ALA A 251 9.15 -21.54 -28.27
N GLY A 252 10.10 -20.60 -28.28
CA GLY A 252 10.61 -19.98 -29.50
C GLY A 252 11.46 -20.90 -30.39
N THR A 253 12.07 -21.96 -29.84
CA THR A 253 12.82 -22.95 -30.63
C THR A 253 11.95 -24.04 -31.27
N ARG A 254 10.64 -24.01 -31.02
CA ARG A 254 9.66 -24.94 -31.60
C ARG A 254 8.82 -24.33 -32.72
N LEU A 255 9.06 -23.06 -33.04
CA LEU A 255 8.52 -22.34 -34.20
C LEU A 255 9.59 -22.30 -35.29
#